data_AF-A0A537LVJ4-F1
#
_entry.id   AF-A0A537LVJ4-F1
#
_cell.length_a   1.000
_cell.length_b   1.000
_cell.length_c   1.000
_cell.angle_alpha   90.00
_cell.angle_beta   90.00
_cell.angle_gamma   90.00
#
_symmetry.space_group_name_H-M   'P 1'
#
loop_
_entity.id
_entity.type
_entity.pdbx_description
1 polymer ?
#
loop_
_entity_poly.entity_id
_entity_poly.type
_entity_poly.pdbx_seq_one_letter_code
_entity_poly.pdbx_strand_id
1 'polypeptide(L)' 'MFCGRVKEFLHQKGVSFVEKDVSRDDAALDELLQKGLAATPVTVIDGEAVVGFNRQRLEQLLGV' A
#
# COMPACT_ATOMS: atom_id res chain seq x y z
N MET A 1 5.78 1.53 12.30
CA MET A 1 4.57 1.05 12.99
C MET A 1 3.27 1.56 12.33
N PHE A 2 3.16 1.48 10.99
CA PHE A 2 2.00 2.00 10.22
C PHE A 2 1.32 0.95 9.33
N CYS A 3 1.96 -0.20 9.07
CA CYS A 3 1.37 -1.28 8.26
C CYS A 3 0.07 -1.82 8.87
N GLY A 4 -0.05 -1.87 10.20
CA GLY A 4 -1.26 -2.37 10.86
C GLY A 4 -2.51 -1.55 10.53
N ARG A 5 -2.40 -0.21 10.42
CA ARG A 5 -3.55 0.66 10.11
C ARG A 5 -4.04 0.51 8.67
N VAL A 6 -3.12 0.33 7.72
CA VAL A 6 -3.47 0.09 6.31
C VAL A 6 -4.22 -1.24 6.20
N LYS A 7 -3.68 -2.30 6.81
CA LYS A 7 -4.30 -3.64 6.81
C LYS A 7 -5.68 -3.62 7.45
N GLU A 8 -5.81 -3.04 8.65
CA GLU A 8 -7.10 -2.93 9.34
C GLU A 8 -8.12 -2.11 8.54
N PHE A 9 -7.68 -1.03 7.90
CA PHE A 9 -8.56 -0.22 7.05
C PHE A 9 -9.08 -1.01 5.85
N LEU A 10 -8.19 -1.71 5.13
CA LEU A 10 -8.56 -2.56 3.99
C LEU A 10 -9.48 -3.71 4.44
N HIS A 11 -9.16 -4.33 5.57
CA HIS A 11 -9.94 -5.44 6.13
C HIS A 11 -11.33 -4.99 6.60
N GLN A 12 -11.44 -3.84 7.28
CA GLN A 12 -12.74 -3.26 7.67
C GLN A 12 -13.60 -2.89 6.46
N LYS A 13 -12.99 -2.42 5.38
CA LYS A 13 -13.71 -2.13 4.13
C LYS A 13 -14.06 -3.39 3.33
N GLY A 14 -13.63 -4.59 3.78
CA GLY A 14 -13.89 -5.86 3.08
C GLY A 14 -13.07 -6.01 1.79
N VAL A 15 -11.97 -5.29 1.68
CA VAL A 15 -11.13 -5.26 0.48
C VAL A 15 -10.10 -6.37 0.58
N SER A 16 -10.05 -7.23 -0.43
CA SER A 16 -8.98 -8.23 -0.56
C SER A 16 -7.68 -7.53 -0.95
N PHE A 17 -6.63 -7.70 -0.15
CA PHE A 17 -5.31 -7.13 -0.42
C PHE A 17 -4.24 -8.21 -0.29
N VAL A 18 -3.13 -8.03 -1.01
CA VAL A 18 -1.95 -8.88 -0.91
C VAL A 18 -0.86 -8.13 -0.17
N GLU A 19 -0.38 -8.70 0.92
CA GLU A 19 0.75 -8.16 1.65
C GLU A 19 2.05 -8.56 0.95
N LYS A 20 2.78 -7.55 0.45
CA LYS A 20 4.16 -7.71 -0.05
C LYS A 20 5.12 -7.04 0.93
N ASP A 21 6.01 -7.83 1.51
CA ASP A 21 7.00 -7.32 2.45
C ASP A 21 8.27 -6.91 1.71
N VAL A 22 8.51 -5.61 1.60
CA VAL A 22 9.66 -5.07 0.84
C VAL A 22 11.01 -5.35 1.51
N SER A 23 11.03 -5.85 2.75
CA SER A 23 12.27 -6.34 3.38
C SER A 23 12.57 -7.79 3.00
N ARG A 24 11.62 -8.51 2.40
CA ARG A 24 11.77 -9.91 1.95
C ARG A 24 11.63 -10.07 0.43
N ASP A 25 10.91 -9.17 -0.23
CA ASP A 25 10.71 -9.13 -1.68
C ASP A 25 11.56 -8.00 -2.28
N ASP A 26 12.73 -8.37 -2.80
CA ASP A 26 13.64 -7.46 -3.50
C ASP A 26 12.97 -6.80 -4.72
N ALA A 27 12.04 -7.49 -5.39
CA ALA A 27 11.28 -6.94 -6.51
C ALA A 27 10.32 -5.80 -6.09
N ALA A 28 9.71 -5.92 -4.90
CA ALA A 28 8.85 -4.87 -4.36
C ALA A 28 9.68 -3.68 -3.86
N LEU A 29 10.90 -3.96 -3.35
CA LEU A 29 11.87 -2.94 -2.99
C LEU A 29 12.40 -2.19 -4.23
N ASP A 30 12.71 -2.90 -5.31
CA ASP A 30 13.17 -2.29 -6.56
C ASP A 30 12.09 -1.39 -7.17
N GLU A 31 10.83 -1.81 -7.19
CA GLU A 31 9.69 -0.97 -7.61
C GLU A 31 9.55 0.30 -6.76
N LEU A 32 9.80 0.21 -5.45
CA LEU A 32 9.81 1.40 -4.57
C LEU A 32 10.96 2.34 -4.91
N LEU A 33 12.16 1.81 -5.11
CA LEU A 33 13.36 2.56 -5.46
C LEU A 33 13.22 3.21 -6.84
N GLN A 34 12.69 2.49 -7.83
CA GLN A 34 12.33 2.98 -9.17
C GLN A 34 11.37 4.17 -9.10
N LYS A 35 10.37 4.11 -8.21
CA LYS A 35 9.44 5.22 -7.98
C LYS A 35 10.04 6.36 -7.14
N GLY A 36 11.27 6.23 -6.65
CA GLY A 36 11.92 7.23 -5.79
C GLY A 36 11.36 7.26 -4.36
N LEU A 37 10.69 6.19 -3.95
CA LEU A 37 9.95 6.09 -2.70
C LEU A 37 10.80 5.38 -1.64
N ALA A 38 11.50 6.15 -0.83
CA ALA A 38 12.28 5.63 0.30
C ALA A 38 11.43 5.37 1.56
N ALA A 39 10.10 5.46 1.48
CA ALA A 39 9.20 5.41 2.63
C ALA A 39 8.05 4.41 2.43
N THR A 40 7.86 3.56 3.42
CA THR A 40 6.72 2.63 3.55
C THR A 40 5.74 3.15 4.60
N PRO A 41 4.45 2.76 4.57
CA PRO A 41 3.81 1.77 3.68
C PRO A 41 3.53 2.32 2.27
N VAL A 42 3.50 1.47 1.25
CA VAL A 42 3.01 1.80 -0.09
C VAL A 42 1.92 0.81 -0.46
N THR A 43 0.79 1.32 -0.93
CA THR A 43 -0.39 0.54 -1.29
C THR A 43 -0.63 0.72 -2.77
N VAL A 44 -0.60 -0.36 -3.55
CA VAL A 44 -0.92 -0.30 -4.98
C VAL A 44 -2.34 -0.80 -5.16
N ILE A 45 -3.21 0.03 -5.72
CA ILE A 45 -4.62 -0.31 -6.00
C ILE A 45 -4.87 -0.01 -7.47
N ASP A 46 -5.27 -1.02 -8.24
CA ASP A 46 -5.54 -0.92 -9.68
C ASP A 46 -4.38 -0.32 -10.50
N GLY A 47 -3.13 -0.57 -10.08
CA GLY A 47 -1.93 0.00 -10.69
C GLY A 47 -1.56 1.41 -10.20
N GLU A 48 -2.39 2.04 -9.37
CA GLU A 48 -2.09 3.32 -8.74
C GLU A 48 -1.32 3.09 -7.42
N ALA A 49 -0.08 3.58 -7.36
CA ALA A 49 0.77 3.47 -6.18
C ALA A 49 0.54 4.63 -5.21
N VAL A 50 -0.05 4.34 -4.05
CA VAL A 50 -0.28 5.28 -2.97
C VAL A 50 0.79 5.14 -1.92
N VAL A 51 1.52 6.22 -1.67
CA VAL A 51 2.62 6.25 -0.70
C VAL A 51 2.12 6.76 0.64
N GLY A 52 2.49 6.04 1.71
CA GLY A 52 2.00 6.26 3.06
C GLY A 52 0.61 5.68 3.32
N PHE A 53 -0.03 6.16 4.38
CA PHE A 53 -1.43 5.86 4.70
C PHE A 53 -2.31 7.05 4.30
N ASN A 54 -2.72 7.08 3.03
CA ASN A 54 -3.58 8.15 2.52
C ASN A 54 -5.03 7.66 2.41
N ARG A 55 -5.76 7.78 3.53
CA ARG A 55 -7.14 7.29 3.64
C ARG A 55 -8.05 7.80 2.52
N GLN A 56 -7.98 9.09 2.19
CA GLN A 56 -8.80 9.67 1.12
C GLN A 56 -8.50 9.02 -0.24
N ARG A 57 -7.21 8.80 -0.56
CA ARG A 57 -6.79 8.15 -1.80
C ARG A 57 -7.24 6.68 -1.84
N LEU A 58 -7.11 5.97 -0.72
CA LEU A 58 -7.59 4.60 -0.58
C LEU A 58 -9.10 4.53 -0.79
N GLU A 59 -9.90 5.40 -0.14
CA GLU A 59 -11.36 5.47 -0.31
C GLU A 59 -11.75 5.74 -1.76
N GLN A 60 -11.06 6.66 -2.43
CA GLN A 60 -11.27 6.97 -3.86
C GLN A 60 -10.96 5.78 -4.78
N LEU A 61 -9.83 5.11 -4.56
CA LEU A 61 -9.40 3.98 -5.40
C LEU A 61 -10.24 2.72 -5.16
N LEU A 62 -10.74 2.55 -3.95
CA LEU A 62 -11.61 1.43 -3.59
C LEU A 62 -13.08 1.71 -3.93
N GLY A 63 -13.45 2.97 -4.18
CA GLY A 63 -14.82 3.37 -4.48
C GLY A 63 -15.76 3.25 -3.27
N VAL A 64 -15.25 3.47 -2.05
CA VAL A 64 -15.95 3.27 -0.76
C VAL A 64 -16.10 4.52 0.09
#